data_AF-G2Z7S9-F1
#
_entry.id   AF-G2Z7S9-F1
#
_cell.length_a   1.000
_cell.length_b   1.000
_cell.length_c   1.000
_cell.angle_alpha   90.00
_cell.angle_beta   90.00
_cell.angle_gamma   90.00
#
_symmetry.space_group_name_H-M   'P 1'
#
loop_
_entity.id
_entity.type
_entity.pdbx_description
1 polymer ?
#
loop_
_entity_poly.entity_id
_entity_poly.type
_entity_poly.pdbx_seq_one_letter_code
_entity_poly.pdbx_strand_id
1 'polypeptide(L)' 'MNSIKKLLGIVWIILGLAATYFLLVDQAIPKFKSGKPEDMIPAIIYSFVLAPIIVGGLGIFGWYSLSGEYNNLEE' A
#
# COMPACT_ATOMS: atom_id res chain seq x y z
N MET A 1 -5.39 -24.52 6.71
CA MET A 1 -5.85 -23.20 6.18
C MET A 1 -5.06 -22.00 6.73
N ASN A 2 -4.37 -22.11 7.87
CA ASN A 2 -3.61 -20.99 8.47
C ASN A 2 -2.36 -20.56 7.68
N SER A 3 -1.66 -21.49 7.03
CA SER A 3 -0.40 -21.18 6.32
C SER A 3 -0.64 -20.39 5.02
N ILE A 4 -1.74 -20.65 4.31
CA ILE A 4 -2.10 -19.92 3.08
C ILE A 4 -2.48 -18.48 3.44
N LYS A 5 -3.28 -18.26 4.50
CA LYS A 5 -3.65 -16.92 4.98
C LYS A 5 -2.41 -16.12 5.41
N LYS A 6 -1.45 -16.75 6.12
CA LYS A 6 -0.17 -16.12 6.45
C LYS A 6 0.69 -15.78 5.23
N LEU A 7 0.79 -16.69 4.26
CA LEU A 7 1.52 -16.46 3.03
C LEU A 7 0.92 -15.29 2.23
N LEU A 8 -0.41 -15.24 2.13
CA LEU A 8 -1.11 -14.12 1.52
C LEU A 8 -0.81 -12.82 2.26
N GLY A 9 -0.85 -12.80 3.60
CA GLY A 9 -0.48 -11.63 4.39
C GLY A 9 0.90 -11.08 4.05
N ILE A 10 1.92 -11.94 3.94
CA ILE A 10 3.29 -11.55 3.55
C ILE A 10 3.31 -10.97 2.14
N VAL A 11 2.62 -11.62 1.20
CA VAL A 11 2.53 -11.14 -0.19
C VAL A 11 1.88 -9.75 -0.24
N TRP A 12 0.82 -9.51 0.52
CA TRP A 12 0.14 -8.22 0.56
C TRP A 12 0.98 -7.10 1.20
N ILE A 13 1.80 -7.40 2.22
CA ILE A 13 2.75 -6.42 2.77
C ILE A 13 3.81 -6.06 1.74
N ILE A 14 4.38 -7.05 1.05
CA ILE A 14 5.39 -6.83 0.01
C ILE A 14 4.79 -6.00 -1.13
N LEU A 15 3.56 -6.33 -1.57
CA LEU A 15 2.85 -5.56 -2.58
C LEU A 15 2.54 -4.13 -2.11
N GLY A 16 2.18 -3.93 -0.85
CA GLY A 16 1.98 -2.61 -0.28
C GLY A 16 3.25 -1.77 -0.29
N LEU A 17 4.38 -2.34 0.14
CA LEU A 17 5.67 -1.67 0.09
C LEU A 17 6.09 -1.34 -1.34
N ALA A 18 5.93 -2.28 -2.28
CA ALA A 18 6.25 -2.07 -3.69
C ALA A 18 5.37 -0.98 -4.32
N ALA A 19 4.06 -1.01 -4.08
CA ALA A 19 3.13 -0.02 -4.60
C ALA A 19 3.43 1.39 -4.04
N THR A 20 3.80 1.47 -2.77
CA THR A 20 4.18 2.74 -2.11
C THR A 20 5.44 3.32 -2.71
N TYR A 21 6.46 2.48 -2.91
CA TYR A 21 7.69 2.88 -3.57
C TYR A 21 7.39 3.43 -4.97
N PHE A 22 6.63 2.69 -5.79
CA PHE A 22 6.26 3.12 -7.14
C PHE A 22 5.48 4.44 -7.15
N LEU A 23 4.48 4.60 -6.28
CA LEU A 23 3.67 5.81 -6.23
C LEU A 23 4.44 7.04 -5.76
N LEU A 24 5.32 6.90 -4.77
CA LEU A 24 6.06 8.03 -4.25
C LEU A 24 7.29 8.34 -5.11
N VAL A 25 8.10 7.33 -5.43
CA VAL A 25 9.39 7.50 -6.07
C VAL A 25 9.26 7.69 -7.58
N ASP A 26 8.49 6.84 -8.25
CA ASP A 26 8.42 6.84 -9.71
C ASP A 26 7.31 7.77 -10.24
N GLN A 27 6.23 7.98 -9.48
CA GLN A 27 5.10 8.82 -9.91
C GLN A 27 5.13 10.22 -9.28
N ALA A 28 5.14 10.31 -7.95
CA ALA A 28 4.97 11.60 -7.28
C ALA A 28 6.19 12.52 -7.40
N ILE A 29 7.41 12.01 -7.12
CA ILE A 29 8.63 12.83 -7.17
C ILE A 29 8.86 13.47 -8.56
N PRO A 30 8.76 12.74 -9.69
CA PRO A 30 8.93 13.34 -11.01
C PRO A 30 7.86 14.39 -11.32
N LYS A 31 6.62 14.16 -10.88
CA LYS A 31 5.52 15.12 -11.06
C LYS A 31 5.71 16.39 -10.22
N PHE A 32 6.18 16.29 -8.99
CA PHE A 32 6.55 17.46 -8.19
C PHE A 32 7.70 18.26 -8.82
N LYS A 33 8.65 17.57 -9.47
CA LYS A 33 9.80 18.20 -10.14
C LYS A 33 9.49 18.75 -11.53
N SER A 34 8.35 18.41 -12.14
CA SER A 34 8.04 18.84 -13.51
C SER A 34 7.78 20.35 -13.62
N GLY A 35 7.38 20.99 -12.52
CA GLY A 35 7.05 22.43 -12.49
C GLY A 35 5.79 22.79 -13.27
N LYS A 36 5.07 21.81 -13.83
CA LYS A 36 3.82 22.02 -14.56
C LYS A 36 2.64 22.05 -13.60
N PRO A 37 1.75 23.06 -13.68
CA PRO A 37 0.55 23.10 -12.86
C PRO A 37 -0.33 21.85 -13.00
N GLU A 38 -0.40 21.27 -14.21
CA GLU A 38 -1.18 20.05 -14.49
C GLU A 38 -0.68 18.81 -13.71
N ASP A 39 0.60 18.79 -13.34
CA ASP A 39 1.22 17.67 -12.62
C ASP A 39 1.14 17.82 -11.10
N MET A 40 0.84 19.01 -10.58
CA MET A 40 0.82 19.29 -9.15
C MET A 40 -0.33 18.57 -8.44
N ILE A 41 -1.53 18.59 -9.03
CA ILE A 41 -2.71 17.89 -8.48
C ILE A 41 -2.46 16.38 -8.38
N PRO A 42 -2.06 15.66 -9.46
CA PRO A 42 -1.80 14.24 -9.36
C PRO A 42 -0.63 13.90 -8.43
N ALA A 43 0.42 14.74 -8.33
CA ALA A 43 1.52 14.52 -7.38
C ALA A 43 1.04 14.50 -5.92
N ILE A 44 0.17 15.44 -5.56
CA ILE A 44 -0.44 15.52 -4.22
C ILE A 44 -1.35 14.30 -3.98
N ILE A 45 -2.18 13.92 -4.96
CA ILE A 45 -3.06 12.75 -4.84
C ILE A 45 -2.23 11.48 -4.63
N TYR A 46 -1.18 11.26 -5.41
CA TYR A 46 -0.31 10.08 -5.25
C TYR A 46 0.33 10.03 -3.87
N SER A 47 0.76 11.18 -3.33
CA SER A 47 1.52 11.23 -2.09
C SER A 47 0.66 11.21 -0.82
N PHE A 48 -0.47 11.90 -0.83
CA PHE A 48 -1.27 12.17 0.37
C PHE A 48 -2.61 11.45 0.40
N VAL A 49 -3.03 10.87 -0.73
CA VAL A 49 -4.29 10.12 -0.81
C VAL A 49 -4.01 8.66 -1.15
N LEU A 50 -3.45 8.40 -2.33
CA LEU A 50 -3.26 7.03 -2.82
C LEU A 50 -2.21 6.25 -2.02
N ALA A 51 -1.01 6.81 -1.79
CA ALA A 51 0.02 6.15 -1.01
C ALA A 51 -0.46 5.77 0.41
N PRO A 52 -1.00 6.68 1.24
CA PRO A 52 -1.46 6.30 2.59
C PRO A 52 -2.66 5.34 2.57
N ILE A 53 -3.57 5.43 1.59
CA ILE A 53 -4.67 4.45 1.46
C ILE A 53 -4.12 3.06 1.14
N ILE A 54 -3.16 2.95 0.22
CA ILE A 54 -2.59 1.66 -0.19
C ILE A 54 -1.71 1.08 0.91
N VAL A 55 -0.82 1.87 1.52
CA VAL A 55 -0.01 1.46 2.67
C VAL A 55 -0.92 1.04 3.83
N GLY A 56 -1.91 1.87 4.15
CA GLY A 56 -2.84 1.61 5.24
C GLY A 56 -3.65 0.35 5.00
N GLY A 57 -4.31 0.25 3.85
CA GLY A 57 -5.16 -0.90 3.51
C GLY A 57 -4.36 -2.20 3.42
N LEU A 58 -3.26 -2.23 2.67
CA LEU A 58 -2.46 -3.44 2.48
C LEU A 58 -1.62 -3.78 3.72
N GLY A 59 -1.13 -2.78 4.43
CA GLY A 59 -0.39 -2.95 5.68
C GLY A 59 -1.27 -3.51 6.79
N ILE A 60 -2.48 -2.96 6.97
CA ILE A 60 -3.46 -3.46 7.95
C ILE A 60 -3.88 -4.90 7.61
N PHE A 61 -4.23 -5.16 6.34
CA PHE A 61 -4.61 -6.51 5.90
C PHE A 61 -3.48 -7.53 6.12
N GLY A 62 -2.26 -7.16 5.74
CA GLY A 62 -1.07 -7.95 5.92
C GLY A 62 -0.75 -8.23 7.39
N TRP A 63 -0.86 -7.21 8.23
CA TRP A 63 -0.64 -7.29 9.67
C TRP A 63 -1.64 -8.24 10.34
N TYR A 64 -2.95 -8.08 10.06
CA TYR A 64 -3.97 -8.98 10.61
C TYR A 64 -3.84 -10.43 10.10
N SER A 65 -3.40 -10.61 8.85
CA SER A 65 -3.10 -11.93 8.30
C SER A 65 -1.91 -12.61 8.96
N LEU A 66 -0.89 -11.85 9.39
CA LEU A 66 0.26 -12.35 10.13
C LEU A 66 -0.06 -12.64 11.60
N SER A 67 -0.80 -11.75 12.26
CA SER A 67 -1.23 -11.88 13.66
C SER A 67 -2.20 -13.06 13.86
N GLY A 68 -2.74 -13.61 12.77
CA GLY A 68 -3.60 -14.79 12.82
C GLY A 68 -5.00 -14.49 13.35
N GLU A 69 -5.39 -13.22 13.49
CA GLU A 69 -6.75 -12.85 13.88
C GLU A 69 -7.80 -13.31 12.85
N TYR A 70 -7.45 -13.38 11.56
CA TYR A 70 -8.28 -14.00 10.52
C TYR A 70 -8.47 -15.53 10.67
N ASN A 71 -7.79 -16.16 11.63
CA ASN A 71 -8.03 -17.56 11.98
C ASN A 71 -9.11 -17.72 13.06
N ASN A 72 -9.43 -16.66 13.81
CA ASN A 72 -10.41 -16.70 14.91
C ASN A 72 -11.83 -16.32 14.48
N LEU A 73 -12.03 -16.02 13.19
CA LEU A 73 -13.36 -15.76 12.60
C LEU A 73 -14.07 -17.06 12.13
N GLU A 74 -13.60 -18.22 12.58
CA GLU A 74 -14.33 -19.49 12.44
C GLU A 74 -15.05 -19.78 13.77
N GLU A 75 -16.10 -18.99 14.04
CA GLU A 75 -17.37 -19.45 14.62
C GLU A 75 -18.49 -19.17 13.60
#